data_AF-A0A0F6YH86-F1
#
_entry.id   AF-A0A0F6YH86-F1
#
_cell.length_a   1.000
_cell.length_b   1.000
_cell.length_c   1.000
_cell.angle_alpha   90.00
_cell.angle_beta   90.00
_cell.angle_gamma   90.00
#
_symmetry.space_group_name_H-M   'P 1'
#
loop_
_entity.id
_entity.type
_entity.pdbx_description
1 polymer ?
#
loop_
_entity_poly.entity_id
_entity_poly.type
_entity_poly.pdbx_seq_one_letter_code
_entity_poly.pdbx_strand_id
1 'polypeptide(L)'
;MDHGARGGTPMRNAPTAIALLLAACTSGSRPPAEIACAPEDEGVITCVDAREVRCEAGGTAHARDCEHVCVEGRGCLRCEPELVACEDERTLAICDAEGTSLEQRACAPNERCVARQCADLCAEAAARHDYAGCEYVAVPIATPQLRAGFSFAVVIANASDHEANVSIEGGALDAAIARVVPARTTETFVLPWIDELSQIEQREQGGRSVIAPRGAYWIRSDVPVLATQWSPLDFRLDNTRCEDGPGCFSFTNDASLLLPLHALGARYHVASYAPLAFEQPAIAGEPYAAVVPGRGLFAIAATEPGETTVTVHASAPLDTPEGGRLEAGTSRAFTLAQGAVLQLVSSSPRDAAECAPQGRRRQCDAPSLDPTGTRIESSAPVAVFSGHGCAHVPFDRPACDHLEEQLLPDVALGARYVLGTIRPLHEQPAPSFARVLSIADANEVRFDPPIRAPITLDAGEHVLVEHDAPLVIDADAPLLVTQLVVGMSFDLEAPGAEGDPAMVLAAPIAQWRREYVFLVPGTYTSAYASVVAPAGTTVWLDGEPLEDTPMRVSDFELHDIALDRAAAVHQLEADHPVALTLHGYAPWTSYAHLGGLTVAPLVE
;
A
#
# COMPACT_ATOMS: atom_id res chain seq x y z
N MET A 1 40.62 -6.28 -41.39
CA MET A 1 39.71 -6.96 -42.34
C MET A 1 38.54 -7.45 -41.52
N ASP A 2 37.28 -7.29 -41.85
CA ASP A 2 36.51 -6.26 -42.53
C ASP A 2 35.05 -6.52 -42.07
N HIS A 3 34.27 -5.44 -41.90
CA HIS A 3 32.80 -5.38 -41.69
C HIS A 3 32.17 -6.11 -40.48
N GLY A 4 31.13 -5.59 -39.80
CA GLY A 4 30.30 -4.40 -40.02
C GLY A 4 29.36 -4.17 -38.83
N ALA A 5 29.07 -2.91 -38.56
CA ALA A 5 28.19 -2.44 -37.49
C ALA A 5 26.71 -2.49 -37.90
N ARG A 6 25.82 -2.83 -36.95
CA ARG A 6 24.40 -2.45 -36.96
C ARG A 6 24.04 -1.94 -35.57
N GLY A 7 23.70 -0.65 -35.50
CA GLY A 7 23.20 0.01 -34.30
C GLY A 7 21.71 -0.29 -34.11
N GLY A 8 21.34 -0.59 -32.87
CA GLY A 8 19.98 -0.54 -32.36
C GLY A 8 19.80 0.74 -31.54
N THR A 9 18.71 1.44 -31.80
CA THR A 9 18.27 2.67 -31.15
C THR A 9 17.71 2.37 -29.75
N PRO A 10 17.99 3.16 -28.70
CA PRO A 10 17.19 3.16 -27.49
C PRO A 10 16.08 4.22 -27.60
N MET A 11 14.81 3.82 -27.45
CA MET A 11 13.70 4.75 -27.22
C MET A 11 13.69 5.16 -25.75
N ARG A 12 13.85 6.45 -25.48
CA ARG A 12 13.63 7.06 -24.17
C ARG A 12 12.24 7.70 -24.19
N ASN A 13 11.31 7.20 -23.39
CA ASN A 13 10.11 7.92 -23.00
C ASN A 13 10.50 9.00 -21.99
N ALA A 14 10.09 10.24 -22.27
CA ALA A 14 10.32 11.41 -21.41
C ALA A 14 8.96 11.94 -20.94
N PRO A 15 8.83 12.40 -19.68
CA PRO A 15 7.63 13.07 -19.20
C PRO A 15 7.50 14.44 -19.86
N THR A 16 6.26 14.83 -20.16
CA THR A 16 5.96 16.07 -20.87
C THR A 16 6.01 17.24 -19.90
N ALA A 17 7.23 17.69 -19.56
CA ALA A 17 7.44 19.01 -19.01
C ALA A 17 7.13 20.03 -20.13
N ILE A 18 6.22 20.96 -19.88
CA ILE A 18 6.05 22.14 -20.74
C ILE A 18 7.32 22.98 -20.58
N ALA A 19 8.31 22.68 -21.42
CA ALA A 19 9.47 23.52 -21.61
C ALA A 19 9.01 24.81 -22.29
N LEU A 20 9.26 25.94 -21.64
CA LEU A 20 9.38 27.21 -22.33
C LEU A 20 10.30 26.99 -23.54
N LEU A 21 9.74 27.18 -24.74
CA LEU A 21 10.47 27.16 -26.00
C LEU A 21 11.40 28.39 -26.07
N LEU A 22 12.54 28.32 -25.38
CA LEU A 22 13.72 29.09 -25.74
C LEU A 22 14.40 28.38 -26.91
N ALA A 23 14.04 28.78 -28.12
CA ALA A 23 14.70 28.34 -29.34
C ALA A 23 16.14 28.84 -29.39
N ALA A 24 17.09 28.02 -28.95
CA ALA A 24 18.51 28.20 -29.24
C ALA A 24 18.81 27.59 -30.62
N CYS A 25 18.64 28.38 -31.69
CA CYS A 25 19.16 28.02 -33.01
C CYS A 25 20.64 28.38 -33.11
N THR A 26 21.47 27.36 -33.36
CA THR A 26 22.89 27.51 -33.66
C THR A 26 23.09 28.13 -35.04
N SER A 27 24.14 28.94 -35.13
CA SER A 27 24.51 29.82 -36.24
C SER A 27 24.66 29.12 -37.60
N GLY A 28 23.74 29.45 -38.51
CA GLY A 28 23.85 29.20 -39.95
C GLY A 28 23.06 30.28 -40.69
N SER A 29 23.69 31.42 -40.93
CA SER A 29 23.09 32.61 -41.55
C SER A 29 22.69 32.39 -43.02
N ARG A 30 21.39 32.18 -43.24
CA ARG A 30 20.69 32.76 -44.39
C ARG A 30 19.78 33.88 -43.87
N PRO A 31 19.79 35.08 -44.47
CA PRO A 31 18.78 36.08 -44.11
C PRO A 31 17.39 35.47 -44.36
N PRO A 32 16.40 35.70 -43.49
CA PRO A 32 15.03 35.31 -43.80
C PRO A 32 14.67 35.93 -45.14
N ALA A 33 13.95 35.19 -45.99
CA ALA A 33 13.40 35.75 -47.21
C ALA A 33 12.69 37.07 -46.83
N GLU A 34 13.01 38.18 -47.50
CA GLU A 34 12.27 39.42 -47.32
C GLU A 34 10.79 39.10 -47.49
N ILE A 35 10.03 39.23 -46.40
CA ILE A 35 8.58 39.03 -46.42
C ILE A 35 8.05 40.15 -47.31
N ALA A 36 7.63 39.78 -48.51
CA ALA A 36 7.10 40.73 -49.49
C ALA A 36 5.70 41.14 -49.04
N CYS A 37 5.54 42.40 -48.63
CA CYS A 37 4.24 42.99 -48.37
C CYS A 37 3.63 43.44 -49.70
N ALA A 38 2.46 42.93 -50.06
CA ALA A 38 1.71 43.49 -51.17
C ALA A 38 1.02 44.80 -50.73
N PRO A 39 0.72 45.73 -51.65
CA PRO A 39 0.02 46.98 -51.30
C PRO A 39 -1.33 46.75 -50.63
N GLU A 40 -2.00 45.64 -50.91
CA GLU A 40 -3.25 45.20 -50.27
C GLU A 40 -3.09 44.75 -48.81
N ASP A 41 -1.87 44.49 -48.34
CA ASP A 41 -1.58 44.02 -46.98
C ASP A 41 -1.27 45.18 -46.01
N GLU A 42 -1.52 46.44 -46.39
CA GLU A 42 -1.28 47.61 -45.53
C GLU A 42 -1.99 47.46 -44.16
N GLY A 43 -1.21 47.54 -43.08
CA GLY A 43 -1.69 47.39 -41.71
C GLY A 43 -1.76 45.95 -41.20
N VAL A 44 -1.55 44.94 -42.07
CA VAL A 44 -1.44 43.54 -41.68
C VAL A 44 -0.19 43.35 -40.82
N ILE A 45 -0.36 42.59 -39.75
CA ILE A 45 0.70 42.21 -38.83
C ILE A 45 0.87 40.70 -38.90
N THR A 46 2.06 40.26 -39.27
CA THR A 46 2.43 38.84 -39.30
C THR A 46 3.55 38.57 -38.30
N CYS A 47 3.57 37.37 -37.75
CA CYS A 47 4.59 36.91 -36.82
C CYS A 47 5.46 35.85 -37.49
N VAL A 48 6.76 36.13 -37.57
CA VAL A 48 7.76 35.17 -38.04
C VAL A 48 8.75 34.97 -36.92
N ASP A 49 8.72 33.77 -36.34
CA ASP A 49 9.37 33.47 -35.05
C ASP A 49 8.94 34.49 -33.98
N ALA A 50 9.89 35.08 -33.23
CA ALA A 50 9.63 36.11 -32.24
C ALA A 50 9.64 37.55 -32.80
N ARG A 51 9.39 37.73 -34.10
CA ARG A 51 9.42 39.03 -34.77
C ARG A 51 8.06 39.41 -35.32
N GLU A 52 7.62 40.62 -34.96
CA GLU A 52 6.49 41.27 -35.61
C GLU A 52 6.95 41.87 -36.92
N VAL A 53 6.23 41.57 -38.00
CA VAL A 53 6.40 42.15 -39.32
C VAL A 53 5.11 42.87 -39.70
N ARG A 54 5.19 44.20 -39.79
CA ARG A 54 4.07 45.07 -40.12
C ARG A 54 4.25 45.61 -41.54
N CYS A 55 3.24 45.41 -42.37
CA CYS A 55 3.22 45.96 -43.72
C CYS A 55 2.77 47.43 -43.69
N GLU A 56 3.58 48.32 -44.24
CA GLU A 56 3.33 49.76 -44.34
C GLU A 56 2.84 50.15 -45.74
N ALA A 57 2.27 51.35 -45.84
CA ALA A 57 1.82 51.92 -47.11
C ALA A 57 2.96 51.95 -48.14
N GLY A 58 2.70 51.37 -49.32
CA GLY A 58 3.69 51.29 -50.41
C GLY A 58 4.47 49.98 -50.51
N GLY A 59 4.09 48.94 -49.75
CA GLY A 59 4.63 47.58 -49.88
C GLY A 59 5.95 47.35 -49.13
N THR A 60 6.29 48.23 -48.18
CA THR A 60 7.46 48.07 -47.32
C THR A 60 7.09 47.37 -46.02
N ALA A 61 7.97 46.50 -45.51
CA ALA A 61 7.78 45.79 -44.25
C ALA A 61 8.66 46.41 -43.15
N HIS A 62 8.08 46.72 -41.99
CA HIS A 62 8.82 47.07 -40.78
C HIS A 62 8.83 45.87 -39.83
N ALA A 63 10.03 45.36 -39.54
CA ALA A 63 10.20 44.24 -38.61
C ALA A 63 10.76 44.73 -37.26
N ARG A 64 10.16 44.27 -36.16
CA ARG A 64 10.70 44.46 -34.81
C ARG A 64 10.76 43.14 -34.06
N ASP A 65 11.82 42.93 -33.29
CA ASP A 65 11.92 41.80 -32.36
C ASP A 65 10.96 42.06 -31.18
N CYS A 66 10.14 41.08 -30.85
CA CYS A 66 9.26 41.14 -29.69
C CYS A 66 10.04 40.77 -28.43
N GLU A 67 9.82 41.52 -27.35
CA GLU A 67 10.48 41.25 -26.08
C GLU A 67 9.99 39.93 -25.45
N HIS A 68 8.71 39.59 -25.63
CA HIS A 68 8.08 38.41 -25.02
C HIS A 68 7.42 37.51 -26.07
N VAL A 69 6.28 37.92 -26.66
CA VAL A 69 5.57 37.10 -27.65
C VAL A 69 5.11 37.94 -28.84
N CYS A 70 5.12 37.35 -30.03
CA CYS A 70 4.46 37.88 -31.21
C CYS A 70 3.16 37.09 -31.45
N VAL A 71 2.03 37.78 -31.52
CA VAL A 71 0.73 37.15 -31.81
C VAL A 71 0.23 37.60 -33.19
N GLU A 72 -0.09 36.64 -34.05
CA GLU A 72 -0.54 36.89 -35.42
C GLU A 72 -1.71 37.89 -35.44
N GLY A 73 -1.63 38.91 -36.31
CA GLY A 73 -2.63 39.98 -36.40
C GLY A 73 -2.64 40.99 -35.24
N ARG A 74 -1.85 40.78 -34.17
CA ARG A 74 -1.78 41.66 -32.99
C ARG A 74 -0.39 42.26 -32.78
N GLY A 75 0.66 41.56 -33.20
CA GLY A 75 2.06 41.97 -33.08
C GLY A 75 2.66 41.62 -31.72
N CYS A 76 3.67 42.39 -31.31
CA CYS A 76 4.37 42.18 -30.04
C CYS A 76 3.49 42.50 -28.83
N LEU A 77 3.31 41.51 -27.97
CA LEU A 77 2.54 41.56 -26.74
C LEU A 77 3.40 41.11 -25.55
N ARG A 78 2.92 41.39 -24.34
CA ARG A 78 3.57 40.95 -23.10
C ARG A 78 3.34 39.46 -22.85
N CYS A 79 2.17 38.96 -23.21
CA CYS A 79 1.79 37.55 -23.10
C CYS A 79 0.71 37.23 -24.13
N GLU A 80 0.47 35.93 -24.37
CA GLU A 80 -0.60 35.51 -25.25
C GLU A 80 -1.95 35.92 -24.64
N PRO A 81 -2.83 36.62 -25.40
CA PRO A 81 -4.12 37.08 -24.91
C PRO A 81 -4.94 35.95 -24.29
N GLU A 82 -5.54 36.22 -23.12
CA GLU A 82 -6.37 35.27 -22.36
C GLU A 82 -5.64 33.98 -21.93
N LEU A 83 -4.30 33.96 -22.00
CA LEU A 83 -3.50 32.85 -21.50
C LEU A 83 -3.76 32.64 -20.01
N VAL A 84 -4.07 31.39 -19.65
CA VAL A 84 -4.03 30.90 -18.27
C VAL A 84 -3.10 29.69 -18.26
N ALA A 85 -2.02 29.77 -17.50
CA ALA A 85 -1.01 28.72 -17.43
C ALA A 85 -0.38 28.64 -16.05
N CYS A 86 0.10 27.46 -15.68
CA CYS A 86 0.95 27.31 -14.51
C CYS A 86 2.36 27.75 -14.88
N GLU A 87 2.85 28.78 -14.22
CA GLU A 87 4.24 29.22 -14.35
C GLU A 87 5.16 28.27 -13.58
N ASP A 88 4.72 27.90 -12.38
CA ASP A 88 5.30 26.85 -11.54
C ASP A 88 4.18 26.18 -10.73
N GLU A 89 4.52 25.22 -9.88
CA GLU A 89 3.55 24.47 -9.08
C GLU A 89 2.79 25.32 -8.04
N ARG A 90 3.24 26.54 -7.78
CA ARG A 90 2.69 27.47 -6.79
C ARG A 90 2.17 28.76 -7.41
N THR A 91 2.31 28.94 -8.72
CA THR A 91 2.04 30.23 -9.38
C THR A 91 1.25 30.01 -10.67
N LEU A 92 0.04 30.58 -10.70
CA LEU A 92 -0.80 30.66 -11.88
C LEU A 92 -0.58 32.00 -12.59
N ALA A 93 -0.17 31.95 -13.85
CA ALA A 93 -0.02 33.11 -14.72
C ALA A 93 -1.30 33.34 -15.53
N ILE A 94 -1.81 34.59 -15.52
CA ILE A 94 -3.05 35.00 -16.19
C ILE A 94 -2.76 36.24 -17.04
N CYS A 95 -2.98 36.14 -18.34
CA CYS A 95 -2.85 37.26 -19.27
C CYS A 95 -4.21 37.92 -19.53
N ASP A 96 -4.24 39.25 -19.61
CA ASP A 96 -5.46 39.97 -19.99
C ASP A 96 -5.86 39.71 -21.46
N ALA A 97 -7.08 40.13 -21.83
CA ALA A 97 -7.62 39.93 -23.17
C ALA A 97 -6.85 40.72 -24.24
N GLU A 98 -6.17 41.80 -23.85
CA GLU A 98 -5.35 42.65 -24.71
C GLU A 98 -3.92 42.13 -24.91
N GLY A 99 -3.44 41.19 -24.09
CA GLY A 99 -2.07 40.70 -24.10
C GLY A 99 -1.06 41.69 -23.50
N THR A 100 -1.52 42.67 -22.73
CA THR A 100 -0.71 43.80 -22.24
C THR A 100 -0.22 43.63 -20.81
N SER A 101 -0.89 42.81 -20.01
CA SER A 101 -0.53 42.51 -18.63
C SER A 101 -0.55 41.02 -18.34
N LEU A 102 0.46 40.56 -17.60
CA LEU A 102 0.57 39.20 -17.08
C LEU A 102 0.51 39.31 -15.55
N GLU A 103 -0.57 38.80 -14.96
CA GLU A 103 -0.74 38.67 -13.52
C GLU A 103 -0.20 37.32 -13.07
N GLN A 104 0.57 37.31 -11.98
CA GLN A 104 1.00 36.10 -11.29
C GLN A 104 0.18 35.96 -10.01
N ARG A 105 -0.56 34.87 -9.90
CA ARG A 105 -1.37 34.54 -8.73
C ARG A 105 -0.78 33.33 -8.02
N ALA A 106 -0.34 33.52 -6.78
CA ALA A 106 0.10 32.40 -5.94
C ALA A 106 -1.10 31.51 -5.59
N CYS A 107 -0.92 30.20 -5.72
CA CYS A 107 -1.84 29.20 -5.19
C CYS A 107 -1.81 29.19 -3.66
N ALA A 108 -2.89 28.76 -3.03
CA ALA A 108 -2.91 28.62 -1.58
C ALA A 108 -1.85 27.59 -1.10
N PRO A 109 -1.43 27.63 0.17
CA PRO A 109 -0.41 26.71 0.70
C PRO A 109 -0.72 25.21 0.52
N ASN A 110 -2.01 24.83 0.49
CA ASN A 110 -2.51 23.47 0.24
C ASN A 110 -2.86 23.19 -1.23
N GLU A 111 -2.67 24.17 -2.12
CA GLU A 111 -2.98 24.02 -3.53
C GLU A 111 -1.70 23.87 -4.36
N ARG A 112 -1.84 23.18 -5.49
CA ARG A 112 -0.85 23.14 -6.57
C ARG A 112 -1.48 23.65 -7.86
N CYS A 113 -0.69 24.34 -8.67
CA CYS A 113 -1.10 24.71 -10.00
C CYS A 113 -1.05 23.48 -10.91
N VAL A 114 -2.21 22.96 -11.28
CA VAL A 114 -2.39 21.81 -12.16
C VAL A 114 -3.46 22.15 -13.20
N ALA A 115 -3.27 21.70 -14.44
CA ALA A 115 -4.25 21.90 -15.52
C ALA A 115 -4.76 23.36 -15.64
N ARG A 116 -3.87 24.35 -15.44
CA ARG A 116 -4.16 25.80 -15.54
C ARG A 116 -5.08 26.34 -14.43
N GLN A 117 -5.11 25.69 -13.27
CA GLN A 117 -5.83 26.15 -12.09
C GLN A 117 -5.08 25.79 -10.81
N CYS A 118 -5.29 26.56 -9.73
CA CYS A 118 -4.85 26.13 -8.40
C CYS A 118 -5.89 25.13 -7.87
N ALA A 119 -5.43 23.93 -7.51
CA ALA A 119 -6.28 22.85 -7.02
C ALA A 119 -5.70 22.23 -5.74
N ASP A 120 -6.59 21.84 -4.83
CA ASP A 120 -6.24 21.07 -3.63
C ASP A 120 -6.19 19.59 -4.00
N LEU A 121 -4.98 19.07 -4.21
CA LEU A 121 -4.76 17.70 -4.63
C LEU A 121 -5.19 16.68 -3.56
N CYS A 122 -5.09 17.04 -2.28
CA CYS A 122 -5.51 16.20 -1.17
C CYS A 122 -7.04 16.06 -1.12
N ALA A 123 -7.76 17.17 -1.31
CA ALA A 123 -9.21 17.16 -1.39
C ALA A 123 -9.71 16.38 -2.62
N GLU A 124 -9.01 16.47 -3.76
CA GLU A 124 -9.34 15.66 -4.94
C GLU A 124 -9.13 14.16 -4.70
N ALA A 125 -8.01 13.77 -4.06
CA ALA A 125 -7.74 12.38 -3.72
C ALA A 125 -8.81 11.82 -2.77
N ALA A 126 -9.18 12.60 -1.74
CA ALA A 126 -10.25 12.25 -0.82
C ALA A 126 -11.61 12.08 -1.53
N ALA A 127 -11.93 12.95 -2.49
CA ALA A 127 -13.17 12.86 -3.26
C ALA A 127 -13.22 11.64 -4.20
N ARG A 128 -12.08 11.10 -4.61
CA ARG A 128 -11.97 9.88 -5.41
C ARG A 128 -11.91 8.59 -4.56
N HIS A 129 -11.94 8.73 -3.22
CA HIS A 129 -11.75 7.67 -2.23
C HIS A 129 -10.41 6.93 -2.35
N ASP A 130 -9.42 7.54 -3.01
CA ASP A 130 -8.15 6.91 -3.37
C ASP A 130 -7.38 6.40 -2.13
N TYR A 131 -6.65 5.28 -2.26
CA TYR A 131 -5.64 4.85 -1.28
C TYR A 131 -4.43 5.80 -1.24
N ALA A 132 -4.27 6.65 -2.25
CA ALA A 132 -3.45 7.85 -2.18
C ALA A 132 -4.16 8.95 -1.40
N GLY A 133 -3.41 9.61 -0.53
CA GLY A 133 -3.95 10.58 0.39
C GLY A 133 -2.84 11.35 1.09
N CYS A 134 -3.25 12.25 1.97
CA CYS A 134 -2.35 13.22 2.59
C CYS A 134 -2.20 13.03 4.09
N GLU A 135 -3.05 12.21 4.72
CA GLU A 135 -2.97 11.93 6.15
C GLU A 135 -3.13 10.44 6.40
N TYR A 136 -2.23 9.86 7.20
CA TYR A 136 -2.23 8.45 7.59
C TYR A 136 -1.89 8.30 9.07
N VAL A 137 -2.20 7.13 9.62
CA VAL A 137 -1.68 6.68 10.91
C VAL A 137 -0.95 5.34 10.75
N ALA A 138 0.25 5.26 11.33
CA ALA A 138 1.01 4.01 11.44
C ALA A 138 1.04 3.55 12.90
N VAL A 139 0.88 2.25 13.12
CA VAL A 139 0.72 1.63 14.44
C VAL A 139 1.52 0.33 14.50
N PRO A 140 2.65 0.26 15.22
CA PRO A 140 3.32 -1.01 15.45
C PRO A 140 2.45 -1.88 16.37
N ILE A 141 2.06 -3.08 15.93
CA ILE A 141 1.32 -4.04 16.76
C ILE A 141 2.28 -5.05 17.41
N ALA A 142 1.77 -5.90 18.31
CA ALA A 142 2.63 -6.83 19.04
C ALA A 142 3.36 -7.82 18.13
N THR A 143 4.69 -7.78 18.18
CA THR A 143 5.63 -8.69 17.51
C THR A 143 6.60 -9.30 18.55
N PRO A 144 6.11 -10.11 19.49
CA PRO A 144 6.87 -10.54 20.67
C PRO A 144 8.08 -11.44 20.35
N GLN A 145 8.12 -12.01 19.15
CA GLN A 145 9.23 -12.86 18.69
C GLN A 145 10.45 -12.06 18.20
N LEU A 146 10.23 -10.81 17.79
CA LEU A 146 11.28 -9.94 17.29
C LEU A 146 12.32 -9.66 18.39
N ARG A 147 13.58 -9.50 17.96
CA ARG A 147 14.69 -9.09 18.83
C ARG A 147 14.97 -7.60 18.67
N ALA A 148 15.57 -7.00 19.68
CA ALA A 148 15.98 -5.60 19.58
C ALA A 148 17.02 -5.40 18.46
N GLY A 149 16.96 -4.25 17.80
CA GLY A 149 17.93 -3.82 16.77
C GLY A 149 17.36 -3.75 15.35
N PHE A 150 16.19 -4.30 15.09
CA PHE A 150 15.47 -4.15 13.82
C PHE A 150 14.58 -2.91 13.83
N SER A 151 14.36 -2.32 12.65
CA SER A 151 13.65 -1.06 12.50
C SER A 151 12.18 -1.26 12.13
N PHE A 152 11.28 -0.67 12.91
CA PHE A 152 9.95 -0.32 12.43
C PHE A 152 10.09 0.85 11.45
N ALA A 153 9.37 0.81 10.34
CA ALA A 153 9.47 1.86 9.35
C ALA A 153 8.14 2.11 8.64
N VAL A 154 8.01 3.31 8.11
CA VAL A 154 7.03 3.60 7.08
C VAL A 154 7.77 4.06 5.84
N VAL A 155 7.39 3.50 4.70
CA VAL A 155 7.88 3.94 3.40
C VAL A 155 6.79 4.74 2.72
N ILE A 156 7.16 5.93 2.25
CA ILE A 156 6.27 6.84 1.55
C ILE A 156 6.63 6.83 0.08
N ALA A 157 5.67 6.50 -0.78
CA ALA A 157 5.81 6.59 -2.23
C ALA A 157 5.07 7.81 -2.76
N ASN A 158 5.78 8.68 -3.48
CA ASN A 158 5.20 9.83 -4.13
C ASN A 158 4.96 9.51 -5.61
N ALA A 159 3.71 9.13 -5.91
CA ALA A 159 3.26 8.85 -7.27
C ALA A 159 3.01 10.11 -8.11
N SER A 160 3.02 11.29 -7.49
CA SER A 160 2.71 12.54 -8.19
C SER A 160 3.92 13.08 -8.98
N ASP A 161 3.63 14.02 -9.88
CA ASP A 161 4.65 14.81 -10.59
C ASP A 161 5.18 15.99 -9.76
N HIS A 162 4.75 16.11 -8.50
CA HIS A 162 5.11 17.19 -7.58
C HIS A 162 5.95 16.67 -6.42
N GLU A 163 6.80 17.51 -5.84
CA GLU A 163 7.47 17.16 -4.58
C GLU A 163 6.48 17.15 -3.42
N ALA A 164 6.60 16.14 -2.54
CA ALA A 164 5.76 15.97 -1.37
C ALA A 164 6.52 16.37 -0.10
N ASN A 165 6.01 17.35 0.64
CA ASN A 165 6.53 17.71 1.96
C ASN A 165 5.87 16.84 3.03
N VAL A 166 6.58 15.82 3.49
CA VAL A 166 6.06 14.83 4.43
C VAL A 166 6.58 15.13 5.84
N SER A 167 5.68 15.07 6.82
CA SER A 167 6.00 15.16 8.25
C SER A 167 5.41 13.97 9.00
N ILE A 168 6.16 13.43 9.97
CA ILE A 168 5.72 12.37 10.87
C ILE A 168 5.89 12.82 12.32
N GLU A 169 4.83 12.71 13.11
CA GLU A 169 4.83 13.04 14.54
C GLU A 169 4.08 11.99 15.39
N GLY A 170 4.10 12.13 16.70
CA GLY A 170 3.40 11.22 17.62
C GLY A 170 4.19 9.96 17.95
N GLY A 171 3.49 8.91 18.36
CA GLY A 171 4.07 7.65 18.84
C GLY A 171 5.17 7.84 19.89
N ALA A 172 6.30 7.17 19.67
CA ALA A 172 7.50 7.26 20.51
C ALA A 172 8.55 8.28 20.01
N LEU A 173 8.19 9.20 19.09
CA LEU A 173 9.07 10.29 18.67
C LEU A 173 9.15 11.38 19.75
N ASP A 174 10.37 11.86 20.00
CA ASP A 174 10.61 13.04 20.83
C ASP A 174 10.33 14.35 20.09
N ALA A 175 10.45 14.34 18.76
CA ALA A 175 10.19 15.47 17.88
C ALA A 175 9.71 14.99 16.50
N ALA A 176 8.92 15.82 15.82
CA ALA A 176 8.46 15.52 14.47
C ALA A 176 9.65 15.41 13.50
N ILE A 177 9.56 14.47 12.57
CA ILE A 177 10.49 14.29 11.45
C ILE A 177 9.83 14.91 10.22
N ALA A 178 10.55 15.72 9.45
CA ALA A 178 10.05 16.23 8.17
C ALA A 178 11.10 16.03 7.07
N ARG A 179 10.65 15.57 5.90
CA ARG A 179 11.48 15.36 4.71
C ARG A 179 10.68 15.65 3.45
N VAL A 180 11.38 16.06 2.39
CA VAL A 180 10.80 16.13 1.05
C VAL A 180 10.95 14.75 0.41
N VAL A 181 9.86 14.24 -0.16
CA VAL A 181 9.85 13.06 -1.02
C VAL A 181 9.72 13.56 -2.46
N PRO A 182 10.78 13.50 -3.28
CA PRO A 182 10.72 13.98 -4.67
C PRO A 182 9.61 13.33 -5.49
N ALA A 183 9.19 14.01 -6.55
CA ALA A 183 8.22 13.47 -7.51
C ALA A 183 8.68 12.12 -8.07
N ARG A 184 7.76 11.15 -8.20
CA ARG A 184 8.03 9.79 -8.72
C ARG A 184 9.15 9.05 -7.98
N THR A 185 9.32 9.31 -6.68
CA THR A 185 10.30 8.62 -5.82
C THR A 185 9.68 8.10 -4.53
N THR A 186 10.48 7.40 -3.74
CA THR A 186 10.11 6.90 -2.42
C THR A 186 11.11 7.37 -1.35
N GLU A 187 10.65 7.46 -0.11
CA GLU A 187 11.48 7.77 1.05
C GLU A 187 11.12 6.87 2.24
N THR A 188 12.14 6.38 2.94
CA THR A 188 11.97 5.52 4.12
C THR A 188 12.14 6.33 5.41
N PHE A 189 11.13 6.25 6.26
CA PHE A 189 11.13 6.82 7.60
C PHE A 189 11.27 5.68 8.61
N VAL A 190 12.48 5.52 9.16
CA VAL A 190 12.71 4.63 10.29
C VAL A 190 12.13 5.28 11.55
N LEU A 191 11.26 4.56 12.24
CA LEU A 191 10.53 5.03 13.41
C LEU A 191 10.89 4.17 14.63
N PRO A 192 10.92 4.76 15.84
CA PRO A 192 11.06 3.97 17.05
C PRO A 192 9.88 3.00 17.21
N TRP A 193 10.11 1.86 17.85
CA TRP A 193 9.02 1.02 18.31
C TRP A 193 8.25 1.70 19.45
N ILE A 194 6.95 1.41 19.57
CA ILE A 194 6.14 1.82 20.73
C ILE A 194 6.05 0.62 21.67
N ASP A 195 6.88 0.60 22.70
CA ASP A 195 7.10 -0.56 23.58
C ASP A 195 5.81 -1.14 24.19
N GLU A 196 4.82 -0.29 24.51
CA GLU A 196 3.53 -0.74 25.03
C GLU A 196 2.79 -1.67 24.06
N LEU A 197 2.87 -1.36 22.77
CA LEU A 197 2.19 -2.09 21.69
C LEU A 197 3.05 -3.21 21.11
N SER A 198 4.28 -2.89 20.68
CA SER A 198 5.16 -3.78 19.92
C SER A 198 5.63 -4.99 20.73
N GLN A 199 5.85 -4.79 22.04
CA GLN A 199 6.15 -5.86 23.00
C GLN A 199 7.27 -6.81 22.55
N ILE A 200 8.28 -6.24 21.88
CA ILE A 200 9.47 -6.94 21.39
C ILE A 200 10.15 -7.70 22.53
N GLU A 201 10.73 -8.86 22.21
CA GLU A 201 11.40 -9.74 23.17
C GLU A 201 10.49 -10.28 24.31
N GLN A 202 9.16 -10.28 24.15
CA GLN A 202 8.19 -10.82 25.13
C GLN A 202 7.62 -12.19 24.73
N ARG A 203 8.49 -13.07 24.23
CA ARG A 203 8.15 -14.37 23.62
C ARG A 203 7.27 -15.31 24.45
N GLU A 204 7.35 -15.20 25.78
CA GLU A 204 6.64 -16.10 26.69
C GLU A 204 5.15 -15.75 26.85
N GLN A 205 4.74 -14.54 26.47
CA GLN A 205 3.38 -14.03 26.70
C GLN A 205 2.53 -13.99 25.41
N GLY A 206 3.15 -14.10 24.23
CA GLY A 206 2.45 -14.10 22.94
C GLY A 206 1.68 -12.81 22.63
N GLY A 207 1.97 -11.73 23.37
CA GLY A 207 1.26 -10.45 23.31
C GLY A 207 0.28 -10.23 24.48
N ARG A 208 0.05 -8.96 24.83
CA ARG A 208 -0.95 -8.50 25.80
C ARG A 208 -1.87 -7.42 25.21
N SER A 209 -3.08 -7.41 25.74
CA SER A 209 -4.04 -6.32 25.52
C SER A 209 -3.60 -5.07 26.29
N VAL A 210 -3.70 -3.92 25.66
CA VAL A 210 -3.22 -2.64 26.21
C VAL A 210 -3.98 -1.48 25.58
N ILE A 211 -4.07 -0.36 26.31
CA ILE A 211 -4.38 0.94 25.72
C ILE A 211 -3.10 1.77 25.78
N ALA A 212 -2.56 2.13 24.62
CA ALA A 212 -1.39 3.01 24.49
C ALA A 212 -1.87 4.43 24.18
N PRO A 213 -1.77 5.40 25.11
CA PRO A 213 -2.30 6.76 24.89
C PRO A 213 -1.59 7.55 23.77
N ARG A 214 -0.36 7.16 23.43
CA ARG A 214 0.42 7.70 22.30
C ARG A 214 0.83 6.54 21.38
N GLY A 215 -0.17 5.82 20.87
CA GLY A 215 0.03 4.56 20.15
C GLY A 215 0.20 4.69 18.64
N ALA A 216 0.00 5.88 18.07
CA ALA A 216 0.01 6.09 16.63
C ALA A 216 1.02 7.16 16.20
N TYR A 217 1.68 6.92 15.07
CA TYR A 217 2.43 7.91 14.31
C TYR A 217 1.54 8.56 13.27
N TRP A 218 1.51 9.89 13.26
CA TRP A 218 0.73 10.69 12.32
C TRP A 218 1.60 11.09 11.17
N ILE A 219 1.20 10.72 9.95
CA ILE A 219 1.92 11.04 8.72
C ILE A 219 1.09 12.07 8.00
N ARG A 220 1.68 13.22 7.66
CA ARG A 220 1.04 14.28 6.89
C ARG A 220 1.87 14.65 5.68
N SER A 221 1.22 14.79 4.53
CA SER A 221 1.79 15.28 3.29
C SER A 221 0.95 16.42 2.72
N ASP A 222 1.56 17.26 1.90
CA ASP A 222 0.89 18.37 1.23
C ASP A 222 0.46 18.07 -0.22
N VAL A 223 0.76 16.86 -0.70
CA VAL A 223 0.22 16.25 -1.92
C VAL A 223 -0.08 14.76 -1.65
N PRO A 224 -0.98 14.12 -2.42
CA PRO A 224 -1.28 12.70 -2.24
C PRO A 224 -0.05 11.82 -2.41
N VAL A 225 0.25 11.04 -1.37
CA VAL A 225 1.30 10.01 -1.35
C VAL A 225 0.68 8.67 -1.01
N LEU A 226 1.44 7.59 -1.14
CA LEU A 226 1.12 6.25 -0.65
C LEU A 226 1.99 5.94 0.55
N ALA A 227 1.47 5.21 1.53
CA ALA A 227 2.23 4.84 2.72
C ALA A 227 2.13 3.32 2.98
N THR A 228 3.27 2.69 3.25
CA THR A 228 3.35 1.27 3.62
C THR A 228 4.13 1.14 4.92
N GLN A 229 3.55 0.44 5.89
CA GLN A 229 4.19 0.15 7.18
C GLN A 229 4.94 -1.19 7.13
N TRP A 230 6.07 -1.26 7.84
CA TRP A 230 6.95 -2.43 7.89
C TRP A 230 7.33 -2.80 9.33
N SER A 231 7.11 -4.06 9.68
CA SER A 231 7.23 -4.57 11.05
C SER A 231 8.07 -5.86 11.13
N PRO A 232 9.41 -5.82 11.04
CA PRO A 232 10.30 -4.67 10.74
C PRO A 232 10.49 -4.41 9.23
N LEU A 233 11.32 -3.45 8.83
CA LEU A 233 11.77 -3.29 7.43
C LEU A 233 12.93 -4.22 7.08
N ASP A 234 13.86 -4.39 8.02
CA ASP A 234 15.07 -5.17 7.81
C ASP A 234 14.86 -6.62 8.21
N PHE A 235 15.17 -7.55 7.32
CA PHE A 235 15.17 -8.97 7.64
C PHE A 235 16.50 -9.43 8.25
N ARG A 236 17.60 -8.68 8.02
CA ARG A 236 18.95 -9.00 8.49
C ARG A 236 19.68 -7.75 8.97
N LEU A 237 20.32 -7.83 10.13
CA LEU A 237 21.20 -6.77 10.64
C LEU A 237 22.55 -6.81 9.93
N ASP A 238 23.04 -5.64 9.51
CA ASP A 238 24.39 -5.48 8.95
C ASP A 238 25.33 -4.86 10.00
N ASN A 239 25.83 -5.68 10.93
CA ASN A 239 26.79 -5.21 11.94
C ASN A 239 27.80 -6.29 12.38
N THR A 240 28.95 -5.84 12.89
CA THR A 240 30.08 -6.69 13.30
C THR A 240 29.81 -7.59 14.51
N ARG A 241 28.63 -7.48 15.15
CA ARG A 241 28.27 -8.29 16.32
C ARG A 241 27.51 -9.57 15.96
N CYS A 242 27.12 -9.73 14.70
CA CYS A 242 26.46 -10.94 14.22
C CYS A 242 27.29 -11.52 13.04
N GLU A 243 28.25 -12.40 13.35
CA GLU A 243 29.15 -13.01 12.35
C GLU A 243 28.41 -14.08 11.51
N ASP A 244 27.57 -13.67 10.55
CA ASP A 244 26.75 -14.52 9.64
C ASP A 244 25.94 -15.63 10.33
N GLY A 245 25.80 -15.57 11.64
CA GLY A 245 25.08 -16.55 12.44
C GLY A 245 23.56 -16.30 12.40
N PRO A 246 22.76 -17.27 12.88
CA PRO A 246 21.31 -17.11 13.00
C PRO A 246 20.93 -15.86 13.79
N GLY A 247 21.80 -15.38 14.70
CA GLY A 247 21.63 -14.13 15.42
C GLY A 247 21.44 -12.87 14.56
N CYS A 248 21.69 -12.89 13.25
CA CYS A 248 21.52 -11.72 12.37
C CYS A 248 20.11 -11.49 11.83
N PHE A 249 19.24 -12.51 11.84
CA PHE A 249 17.94 -12.42 11.15
C PHE A 249 16.80 -12.01 12.09
N SER A 250 15.80 -11.31 11.56
CA SER A 250 14.61 -10.94 12.34
C SER A 250 13.82 -12.19 12.73
N PHE A 251 13.78 -13.19 11.84
CA PHE A 251 12.92 -14.38 11.88
C PHE A 251 11.43 -14.06 11.98
N THR A 252 11.11 -12.79 11.80
CA THR A 252 9.74 -12.35 11.82
C THR A 252 9.59 -11.02 11.11
N ASN A 253 8.57 -10.89 10.26
CA ASN A 253 8.25 -9.70 9.49
C ASN A 253 6.85 -9.78 8.89
N ASP A 254 6.21 -8.62 8.72
CA ASP A 254 5.19 -8.45 7.70
C ASP A 254 5.11 -6.96 7.33
N ALA A 255 4.30 -6.63 6.32
CA ALA A 255 4.06 -5.26 5.88
C ALA A 255 2.59 -5.01 5.61
N SER A 256 2.17 -3.75 5.68
CA SER A 256 0.78 -3.38 5.40
C SER A 256 0.69 -2.11 4.60
N LEU A 257 -0.20 -2.10 3.62
CA LEU A 257 -0.63 -0.86 2.98
C LEU A 257 -1.41 -0.03 3.99
N LEU A 258 -0.98 1.22 4.20
CA LEU A 258 -1.72 2.14 5.05
C LEU A 258 -2.86 2.80 4.28
N LEU A 259 -4.03 2.88 4.91
CA LEU A 259 -5.19 3.59 4.37
C LEU A 259 -5.15 5.05 4.83
N PRO A 260 -5.43 6.02 3.94
CA PRO A 260 -5.51 7.42 4.32
C PRO A 260 -6.75 7.67 5.18
N LEU A 261 -6.71 8.71 6.01
CA LEU A 261 -7.78 9.03 6.96
C LEU A 261 -9.15 9.16 6.31
N HIS A 262 -9.23 9.74 5.11
CA HIS A 262 -10.50 9.89 4.37
C HIS A 262 -11.11 8.57 3.90
N ALA A 263 -10.34 7.48 3.89
CA ALA A 263 -10.77 6.15 3.50
C ALA A 263 -11.10 5.25 4.71
N LEU A 264 -10.92 5.75 5.94
CA LEU A 264 -11.27 5.03 7.16
C LEU A 264 -12.79 5.05 7.41
N GLY A 265 -13.27 4.02 8.10
CA GLY A 265 -14.67 3.87 8.46
C GLY A 265 -14.87 3.69 9.96
N ALA A 266 -16.11 3.41 10.35
CA ALA A 266 -16.49 3.21 11.74
C ALA A 266 -16.93 1.75 12.05
N ARG A 267 -16.87 0.86 11.06
CA ARG A 267 -17.26 -0.54 11.17
C ARG A 267 -16.22 -1.43 10.51
N TYR A 268 -15.82 -2.48 11.22
CA TYR A 268 -14.83 -3.44 10.76
C TYR A 268 -15.17 -4.84 11.28
N HIS A 269 -14.81 -5.85 10.51
CA HIS A 269 -14.66 -7.23 10.98
C HIS A 269 -13.19 -7.61 11.03
N VAL A 270 -12.78 -8.30 12.09
CA VAL A 270 -11.40 -8.75 12.29
C VAL A 270 -11.15 -10.03 11.49
N ALA A 271 -10.02 -10.09 10.77
CA ALA A 271 -9.45 -11.31 10.20
C ALA A 271 -8.06 -11.55 10.82
N SER A 272 -7.90 -12.67 11.52
CA SER A 272 -6.69 -13.03 12.25
C SER A 272 -6.46 -14.55 12.15
N TYR A 273 -5.77 -15.14 13.12
CA TYR A 273 -5.51 -16.57 13.18
C TYR A 273 -5.61 -17.09 14.62
N ALA A 274 -5.86 -18.40 14.76
CA ALA A 274 -5.91 -19.05 16.05
C ALA A 274 -4.54 -18.97 16.77
N PRO A 275 -4.52 -18.82 18.11
CA PRO A 275 -3.28 -18.68 18.87
C PRO A 275 -2.37 -19.89 18.69
N LEU A 276 -1.07 -19.61 18.53
CA LEU A 276 -0.05 -20.63 18.57
C LEU A 276 0.30 -20.96 20.01
N ALA A 277 0.08 -22.20 20.42
CA ALA A 277 0.52 -22.68 21.73
C ALA A 277 1.07 -24.10 21.64
N PHE A 278 2.05 -24.38 22.49
CA PHE A 278 2.58 -25.72 22.66
C PHE A 278 2.77 -26.04 24.13
N GLU A 279 2.73 -27.31 24.44
CA GLU A 279 3.27 -27.87 25.66
C GLU A 279 4.65 -28.46 25.40
N GLN A 280 5.64 -28.08 26.20
CA GLN A 280 6.95 -28.74 26.20
C GLN A 280 7.48 -28.96 27.62
N PRO A 281 8.19 -30.06 27.89
CA PRO A 281 8.84 -30.25 29.18
C PRO A 281 10.02 -29.28 29.29
N ALA A 282 10.09 -28.50 30.37
CA ALA A 282 11.19 -27.56 30.61
C ALA A 282 12.55 -28.28 30.66
N ILE A 283 12.56 -29.52 31.19
CA ILE A 283 13.70 -30.45 31.24
C ILE A 283 13.14 -31.88 31.06
N ALA A 284 13.92 -32.80 30.48
CA ALA A 284 13.51 -34.20 30.33
C ALA A 284 13.15 -34.84 31.69
N GLY A 285 11.89 -35.26 31.85
CA GLY A 285 11.37 -35.85 33.09
C GLY A 285 10.50 -34.92 33.95
N GLU A 286 10.37 -33.65 33.58
CA GLU A 286 9.49 -32.67 34.25
C GLU A 286 8.09 -32.57 33.60
N PRO A 287 7.09 -32.00 34.32
CA PRO A 287 5.79 -31.68 33.74
C PRO A 287 5.91 -30.75 32.54
N TYR A 288 4.96 -30.89 31.61
CA TYR A 288 4.83 -29.99 30.48
C TYR A 288 4.43 -28.58 30.95
N ALA A 289 5.04 -27.55 30.38
CA ALA A 289 4.65 -26.15 30.54
C ALA A 289 4.09 -25.62 29.22
N ALA A 290 3.00 -24.84 29.31
CA ALA A 290 2.44 -24.15 28.15
C ALA A 290 3.35 -22.98 27.75
N VAL A 291 3.66 -22.90 26.46
CA VAL A 291 4.36 -21.80 25.81
C VAL A 291 3.43 -21.26 24.73
N VAL A 292 3.21 -19.95 24.72
CA VAL A 292 2.33 -19.27 23.76
C VAL A 292 3.17 -18.27 22.97
N PRO A 293 3.82 -18.69 21.86
CA PRO A 293 4.68 -17.78 21.10
C PRO A 293 3.91 -16.64 20.44
N GLY A 294 2.66 -16.87 20.07
CA GLY A 294 1.87 -15.91 19.31
C GLY A 294 0.39 -16.08 19.58
N ARG A 295 -0.33 -14.95 19.58
CA ARG A 295 -1.78 -14.89 19.75
C ARG A 295 -2.35 -14.06 18.62
N GLY A 296 -3.59 -14.36 18.23
CA GLY A 296 -4.34 -13.52 17.31
C GLY A 296 -4.60 -12.17 17.98
N LEU A 297 -4.52 -11.09 17.21
CA LEU A 297 -4.65 -9.75 17.76
C LEU A 297 -5.24 -8.76 16.76
N PHE A 298 -5.72 -7.65 17.29
CA PHE A 298 -6.08 -6.48 16.50
C PHE A 298 -5.85 -5.21 17.32
N ALA A 299 -5.54 -4.11 16.63
CA ALA A 299 -5.28 -2.80 17.20
C ALA A 299 -6.17 -1.74 16.53
N ILE A 300 -6.72 -0.82 17.33
CA ILE A 300 -7.67 0.20 16.89
C ILE A 300 -7.14 1.57 17.30
N ALA A 301 -6.82 2.42 16.33
CA ALA A 301 -6.36 3.79 16.55
C ALA A 301 -7.50 4.79 16.39
N ALA A 302 -7.72 5.62 17.42
CA ALA A 302 -8.65 6.73 17.33
C ALA A 302 -8.05 7.88 16.51
N THR A 303 -8.71 8.25 15.41
CA THR A 303 -8.17 9.24 14.46
C THR A 303 -8.83 10.61 14.55
N GLU A 304 -10.08 10.68 15.00
CA GLU A 304 -10.78 11.96 15.11
C GLU A 304 -10.42 12.74 16.39
N PRO A 305 -10.42 14.09 16.34
CA PRO A 305 -10.24 14.91 17.52
C PRO A 305 -11.28 14.61 18.62
N GLY A 306 -10.83 14.62 19.88
CA GLY A 306 -11.68 14.36 21.04
C GLY A 306 -11.69 12.89 21.46
N GLU A 307 -12.82 12.43 22.00
CA GLU A 307 -13.02 11.06 22.46
C GLU A 307 -13.79 10.23 21.42
N THR A 308 -13.22 9.11 21.00
CA THR A 308 -13.87 8.08 20.19
C THR A 308 -14.29 6.94 21.10
N THR A 309 -15.57 6.56 21.06
CA THR A 309 -16.06 5.34 21.71
C THR A 309 -16.00 4.19 20.71
N VAL A 310 -15.34 3.10 21.08
CA VAL A 310 -15.20 1.88 20.29
C VAL A 310 -15.87 0.74 21.02
N THR A 311 -16.84 0.08 20.39
CA THR A 311 -17.52 -1.12 20.87
C THR A 311 -17.00 -2.34 20.13
N VAL A 312 -16.46 -3.29 20.88
CA VAL A 312 -15.94 -4.56 20.37
C VAL A 312 -16.96 -5.65 20.70
N HIS A 313 -17.43 -6.36 19.69
CA HIS A 313 -18.32 -7.53 19.78
C HIS A 313 -17.50 -8.79 19.51
N ALA A 314 -17.10 -9.49 20.56
CA ALA A 314 -16.09 -10.54 20.48
C ALA A 314 -16.63 -11.84 19.86
N SER A 315 -15.95 -12.36 18.84
CA SER A 315 -16.23 -13.70 18.28
C SER A 315 -15.54 -14.82 19.06
N ALA A 316 -14.41 -14.52 19.68
CA ALA A 316 -13.66 -15.41 20.56
C ALA A 316 -13.33 -14.71 21.89
N PRO A 317 -12.94 -15.44 22.94
CA PRO A 317 -12.55 -14.80 24.19
C PRO A 317 -11.30 -13.94 24.00
N LEU A 318 -11.34 -12.67 24.44
CA LEU A 318 -10.24 -11.69 24.31
C LEU A 318 -9.78 -11.23 25.69
N ASP A 319 -8.47 -11.12 25.90
CA ASP A 319 -7.96 -10.51 27.12
C ASP A 319 -8.23 -9.00 27.09
N THR A 320 -8.40 -8.37 28.25
CA THR A 320 -8.68 -6.93 28.33
C THR A 320 -7.54 -6.13 28.97
N PRO A 321 -7.33 -4.86 28.58
CA PRO A 321 -6.22 -4.02 29.07
C PRO A 321 -6.19 -3.85 30.60
N GLU A 322 -7.34 -3.75 31.25
CA GLU A 322 -7.46 -3.62 32.71
C GLU A 322 -7.43 -4.95 33.47
N GLY A 323 -7.24 -6.07 32.76
CA GLY A 323 -7.25 -7.41 33.32
C GLY A 323 -8.64 -8.04 33.31
N GLY A 324 -8.67 -9.34 33.03
CA GLY A 324 -9.90 -10.10 32.81
C GLY A 324 -10.05 -10.52 31.35
N ARG A 325 -11.27 -10.84 30.95
CA ARG A 325 -11.59 -11.37 29.63
C ARG A 325 -12.94 -10.87 29.16
N LEU A 326 -13.02 -10.53 27.88
CA LEU A 326 -14.25 -10.36 27.14
C LEU A 326 -14.61 -11.71 26.53
N GLU A 327 -15.68 -12.36 26.98
CA GLU A 327 -16.05 -13.69 26.51
C GLU A 327 -16.67 -13.62 25.10
N ALA A 328 -16.55 -14.71 24.33
CA ALA A 328 -17.17 -14.83 23.02
C ALA A 328 -18.69 -14.56 23.08
N GLY A 329 -19.23 -13.87 22.06
CA GLY A 329 -20.63 -13.47 21.98
C GLY A 329 -21.03 -12.31 22.89
N THR A 330 -20.07 -11.68 23.59
CA THR A 330 -20.29 -10.50 24.43
C THR A 330 -19.64 -9.26 23.82
N SER A 331 -20.10 -8.08 24.25
CA SER A 331 -19.63 -6.80 23.73
C SER A 331 -19.09 -5.89 24.83
N ARG A 332 -18.12 -5.04 24.49
CA ARG A 332 -17.60 -4.03 25.42
C ARG A 332 -17.19 -2.74 24.72
N ALA A 333 -17.54 -1.62 25.34
CA ALA A 333 -17.12 -0.30 24.92
C ALA A 333 -15.82 0.14 25.60
N PHE A 334 -14.97 0.82 24.84
CA PHE A 334 -13.73 1.47 25.25
C PHE A 334 -13.74 2.91 24.75
N THR A 335 -13.21 3.85 25.54
CA THR A 335 -13.11 5.26 25.14
C THR A 335 -11.64 5.60 24.90
N LEU A 336 -11.36 6.15 23.72
CA LEU A 336 -10.01 6.46 23.26
C LEU A 336 -9.92 7.94 22.90
N ALA A 337 -8.89 8.62 23.38
CA ALA A 337 -8.55 9.95 22.87
C ALA A 337 -7.85 9.83 21.51
N GLN A 338 -7.87 10.91 20.71
CA GLN A 338 -7.11 10.96 19.44
C GLN A 338 -5.66 10.50 19.62
N GLY A 339 -5.20 9.61 18.75
CA GLY A 339 -3.84 9.05 18.79
C GLY A 339 -3.63 7.93 19.82
N ALA A 340 -4.62 7.64 20.65
CA ALA A 340 -4.60 6.46 21.50
C ALA A 340 -4.94 5.20 20.68
N VAL A 341 -4.29 4.10 21.02
CA VAL A 341 -4.49 2.80 20.38
C VAL A 341 -4.95 1.77 21.41
N LEU A 342 -6.06 1.10 21.12
CA LEU A 342 -6.51 -0.10 21.84
C LEU A 342 -6.00 -1.32 21.10
N GLN A 343 -5.13 -2.12 21.73
CA GLN A 343 -4.75 -3.43 21.24
C GLN A 343 -5.42 -4.51 22.08
N LEU A 344 -6.07 -5.48 21.43
CA LEU A 344 -6.66 -6.65 22.06
C LEU A 344 -6.04 -7.91 21.48
N VAL A 345 -5.76 -8.88 22.34
CA VAL A 345 -5.24 -10.20 21.96
C VAL A 345 -6.24 -11.30 22.34
N SER A 346 -6.35 -12.32 21.49
CA SER A 346 -7.17 -13.51 21.76
C SER A 346 -6.65 -14.23 23.00
N SER A 347 -7.52 -14.76 23.86
CA SER A 347 -7.11 -15.59 24.99
C SER A 347 -6.21 -16.77 24.55
N SER A 348 -5.35 -17.24 25.46
CA SER A 348 -4.50 -18.40 25.21
C SER A 348 -5.18 -19.72 25.61
N PRO A 349 -4.81 -20.84 24.95
CA PRO A 349 -5.25 -22.17 25.37
C PRO A 349 -4.79 -22.43 26.81
N ARG A 350 -5.73 -22.84 27.67
CA ARG A 350 -5.45 -23.07 29.10
C ARG A 350 -5.20 -24.53 29.47
N ASP A 351 -5.60 -25.47 28.60
CA ASP A 351 -5.64 -26.90 28.92
C ASP A 351 -4.87 -27.77 27.92
N ALA A 352 -4.12 -28.74 28.47
CA ALA A 352 -3.36 -29.77 27.76
C ALA A 352 -4.19 -30.67 26.83
N ALA A 353 -5.51 -30.68 26.97
CA ALA A 353 -6.40 -31.58 26.25
C ALA A 353 -6.54 -31.22 24.76
N GLU A 354 -6.34 -29.95 24.42
CA GLU A 354 -6.41 -29.42 23.05
C GLU A 354 -5.10 -29.65 22.27
N CYS A 355 -4.08 -30.24 22.90
CA CYS A 355 -2.75 -30.38 22.33
C CYS A 355 -2.45 -31.79 21.80
N ALA A 356 -2.02 -31.91 20.55
CA ALA A 356 -1.60 -33.15 19.92
C ALA A 356 -0.07 -33.29 19.91
N PRO A 357 0.51 -34.49 20.09
CA PRO A 357 1.96 -34.69 19.98
C PRO A 357 2.51 -34.30 18.61
N GLN A 358 3.59 -33.52 18.59
CA GLN A 358 4.31 -33.08 17.39
C GLN A 358 5.82 -33.10 17.71
N GLY A 359 6.49 -34.18 17.29
CA GLY A 359 7.90 -34.40 17.63
C GLY A 359 8.14 -34.46 19.14
N ARG A 360 8.91 -33.50 19.68
CA ARG A 360 9.25 -33.41 21.13
C ARG A 360 8.29 -32.52 21.93
N ARG A 361 7.30 -31.90 21.29
CA ARG A 361 6.32 -30.98 21.89
C ARG A 361 4.91 -31.53 21.68
N ARG A 362 3.90 -30.96 22.34
CA ARG A 362 2.49 -31.11 21.95
C ARG A 362 1.97 -29.76 21.47
N GLN A 363 1.49 -29.69 20.25
CA GLN A 363 0.94 -28.46 19.69
C GLN A 363 -0.57 -28.39 19.91
N CYS A 364 -1.07 -27.24 20.37
CA CYS A 364 -2.48 -27.01 20.69
C CYS A 364 -3.24 -26.46 19.49
N ASP A 365 -4.33 -27.12 19.12
CA ASP A 365 -5.27 -26.65 18.10
C ASP A 365 -6.47 -26.02 18.80
N ALA A 366 -6.56 -24.69 18.78
CA ALA A 366 -7.55 -23.93 19.53
C ALA A 366 -8.33 -22.95 18.63
N PRO A 367 -9.07 -23.44 17.62
CA PRO A 367 -9.78 -22.58 16.66
C PRO A 367 -10.88 -21.74 17.33
N SER A 368 -11.42 -22.18 18.47
CA SER A 368 -12.39 -21.40 19.27
C SER A 368 -11.79 -20.14 19.93
N LEU A 369 -10.46 -19.97 19.85
CA LEU A 369 -9.75 -18.78 20.32
C LEU A 369 -9.30 -17.88 19.16
N ASP A 370 -9.66 -18.20 17.92
CA ASP A 370 -9.40 -17.35 16.77
C ASP A 370 -10.29 -16.10 16.83
N PRO A 371 -9.74 -14.87 16.92
CA PRO A 371 -10.54 -13.66 17.07
C PRO A 371 -11.17 -13.20 15.74
N THR A 372 -10.97 -13.93 14.65
CA THR A 372 -11.66 -13.69 13.38
C THR A 372 -13.17 -13.65 13.57
N GLY A 373 -13.85 -12.73 12.91
CA GLY A 373 -15.29 -12.52 13.08
C GLY A 373 -15.65 -11.51 14.17
N THR A 374 -14.69 -11.05 14.97
CA THR A 374 -14.92 -9.98 15.95
C THR A 374 -15.34 -8.71 15.20
N ARG A 375 -16.47 -8.12 15.60
CA ARG A 375 -16.99 -6.89 15.00
C ARG A 375 -16.60 -5.68 15.83
N ILE A 376 -16.17 -4.62 15.16
CA ILE A 376 -15.80 -3.34 15.76
C ILE A 376 -16.78 -2.29 15.25
N GLU A 377 -17.34 -1.51 16.16
CA GLU A 377 -18.19 -0.35 15.86
C GLU A 377 -17.65 0.86 16.63
N SER A 378 -17.46 2.00 15.97
CA SER A 378 -16.97 3.22 16.61
C SER A 378 -17.89 4.42 16.38
N SER A 379 -17.79 5.41 17.25
CA SER A 379 -18.54 6.67 17.12
C SER A 379 -17.97 7.61 16.04
N ALA A 380 -16.79 7.30 15.52
CA ALA A 380 -16.02 8.10 14.56
C ALA A 380 -15.06 7.19 13.78
N PRO A 381 -14.53 7.61 12.61
CA PRO A 381 -13.54 6.83 11.87
C PRO A 381 -12.31 6.43 12.69
N VAL A 382 -11.88 5.18 12.54
CA VAL A 382 -10.71 4.60 13.22
C VAL A 382 -9.86 3.82 12.23
N ALA A 383 -8.55 3.74 12.47
CA ALA A 383 -7.71 2.78 11.75
C ALA A 383 -7.67 1.47 12.53
N VAL A 384 -7.89 0.35 11.84
CA VAL A 384 -7.87 -0.98 12.46
C VAL A 384 -6.80 -1.82 11.80
N PHE A 385 -5.90 -2.36 12.61
CA PHE A 385 -4.86 -3.31 12.22
C PHE A 385 -5.22 -4.67 12.80
N SER A 386 -4.97 -5.73 12.06
CA SER A 386 -5.15 -7.10 12.50
C SER A 386 -3.90 -7.90 12.24
N GLY A 387 -3.70 -8.95 13.02
CA GLY A 387 -2.48 -9.72 12.91
C GLY A 387 -2.39 -10.89 13.86
N HIS A 388 -1.18 -11.42 13.99
CA HIS A 388 -0.86 -12.51 14.90
C HIS A 388 0.61 -12.44 15.30
N GLY A 389 0.93 -12.58 16.60
CA GLY A 389 2.31 -12.36 17.06
C GLY A 389 3.34 -13.45 16.71
N CYS A 390 2.88 -14.63 16.26
CA CYS A 390 3.66 -15.70 15.57
C CYS A 390 2.74 -16.85 15.14
N ALA A 391 2.31 -16.92 13.89
CA ALA A 391 1.35 -17.92 13.39
C ALA A 391 2.04 -19.03 12.59
N HIS A 392 1.69 -20.29 12.85
CA HIS A 392 1.93 -21.39 11.91
C HIS A 392 0.77 -21.42 10.89
N VAL A 393 1.10 -21.46 9.60
CA VAL A 393 0.10 -21.58 8.54
C VAL A 393 0.44 -22.81 7.67
N PRO A 394 -0.36 -23.89 7.72
CA PRO A 394 -1.44 -24.17 8.67
C PRO A 394 -0.88 -24.41 10.08
N PHE A 395 -1.77 -24.43 11.09
CA PHE A 395 -1.35 -24.45 12.50
C PHE A 395 -0.33 -25.54 12.83
N ASP A 396 -0.41 -26.73 12.25
CA ASP A 396 0.46 -27.87 12.55
C ASP A 396 1.80 -27.88 11.80
N ARG A 397 2.15 -26.80 11.08
CA ARG A 397 3.35 -26.70 10.25
C ARG A 397 4.25 -25.51 10.63
N PRO A 398 5.52 -25.76 10.99
CA PRO A 398 6.49 -24.68 11.18
C PRO A 398 6.93 -24.07 9.84
N ALA A 399 7.68 -22.96 9.85
CA ALA A 399 7.94 -22.09 11.00
C ALA A 399 6.81 -21.05 11.17
N CYS A 400 6.83 -20.31 12.28
CA CYS A 400 5.84 -19.25 12.51
C CYS A 400 6.40 -17.87 12.18
N ASP A 401 5.51 -16.97 11.80
CA ASP A 401 5.84 -15.55 11.60
C ASP A 401 4.75 -14.62 12.17
N HIS A 402 5.12 -13.37 12.41
CA HIS A 402 4.22 -12.24 12.58
C HIS A 402 3.35 -12.09 11.34
N LEU A 403 2.08 -11.78 11.55
CA LEU A 403 1.13 -11.44 10.49
C LEU A 403 0.60 -10.05 10.76
N GLU A 404 0.47 -9.20 9.73
CA GLU A 404 -0.03 -7.83 9.91
C GLU A 404 -0.71 -7.27 8.66
N GLU A 405 -1.94 -6.77 8.81
CA GLU A 405 -2.60 -5.96 7.80
C GLU A 405 -3.40 -4.81 8.42
N GLN A 406 -3.43 -3.66 7.74
CA GLN A 406 -4.45 -2.64 8.02
C GLN A 406 -5.76 -3.06 7.34
N LEU A 407 -6.80 -3.28 8.13
CA LEU A 407 -8.09 -3.73 7.63
C LEU A 407 -8.83 -2.64 6.84
N LEU A 408 -9.49 -3.08 5.77
CA LEU A 408 -10.48 -2.27 5.07
C LEU A 408 -11.72 -2.08 5.96
N PRO A 409 -12.34 -0.88 5.98
CA PRO A 409 -13.63 -0.73 6.63
C PRO A 409 -14.70 -1.55 5.91
N ASP A 410 -15.71 -2.01 6.65
CA ASP A 410 -16.78 -2.88 6.12
C ASP A 410 -17.46 -2.28 4.88
N VAL A 411 -17.60 -0.94 4.83
CA VAL A 411 -18.19 -0.23 3.71
C VAL A 411 -17.41 -0.39 2.41
N ALA A 412 -16.10 -0.68 2.45
CA ALA A 412 -15.25 -0.85 1.28
C ALA A 412 -15.17 -2.32 0.79
N LEU A 413 -15.82 -3.26 1.49
CA LEU A 413 -15.82 -4.68 1.15
C LEU A 413 -16.81 -5.00 0.03
N GLY A 414 -16.48 -5.98 -0.80
CA GLY A 414 -17.29 -6.41 -1.95
C GLY A 414 -17.66 -7.88 -1.84
N ALA A 415 -18.44 -8.38 -2.82
CA ALA A 415 -18.92 -9.77 -2.80
C ALA A 415 -18.13 -10.71 -3.73
N ARG A 416 -17.20 -10.17 -4.53
CA ARG A 416 -16.47 -10.95 -5.55
C ARG A 416 -14.98 -10.66 -5.53
N TYR A 417 -14.18 -11.72 -5.47
CA TYR A 417 -12.72 -11.70 -5.35
C TYR A 417 -12.10 -12.70 -6.32
N VAL A 418 -10.85 -12.43 -6.70
CA VAL A 418 -10.03 -13.36 -7.47
C VAL A 418 -8.69 -13.47 -6.77
N LEU A 419 -8.30 -14.69 -6.42
CA LEU A 419 -7.11 -14.99 -5.66
C LEU A 419 -6.08 -15.69 -6.53
N GLY A 420 -4.84 -15.24 -6.45
CA GLY A 420 -3.68 -15.96 -6.95
C GLY A 420 -3.09 -16.88 -5.91
N THR A 421 -2.02 -17.58 -6.27
CA THR A 421 -1.35 -18.47 -5.32
C THR A 421 -0.05 -17.83 -4.87
N ILE A 422 -0.06 -17.27 -3.66
CA ILE A 422 1.15 -16.77 -2.99
C ILE A 422 1.72 -17.91 -2.16
N ARG A 423 2.98 -18.28 -2.41
CA ARG A 423 3.62 -19.49 -1.86
C ARG A 423 5.10 -19.27 -1.60
N PRO A 424 5.68 -19.91 -0.56
CA PRO A 424 7.13 -19.93 -0.38
C PRO A 424 7.89 -20.35 -1.64
N LEU A 425 9.11 -19.84 -1.78
CA LEU A 425 10.00 -20.25 -2.86
C LEU A 425 10.54 -21.64 -2.58
N HIS A 426 9.94 -22.64 -3.22
CA HIS A 426 10.27 -24.04 -3.01
C HIS A 426 10.10 -24.85 -4.30
N GLU A 427 10.97 -25.85 -4.51
CA GLU A 427 10.86 -26.84 -5.61
C GLU A 427 9.56 -27.68 -5.60
N GLN A 428 8.87 -27.81 -4.47
CA GLN A 428 7.62 -28.56 -4.33
C GLN A 428 6.47 -27.57 -4.12
N PRO A 429 5.32 -27.77 -4.79
CA PRO A 429 4.19 -26.86 -4.64
C PRO A 429 3.57 -26.98 -3.24
N ALA A 430 3.62 -25.90 -2.45
CA ALA A 430 2.91 -25.77 -1.19
C ALA A 430 1.57 -25.04 -1.41
N PRO A 431 0.45 -25.40 -0.78
CA PRO A 431 -0.84 -24.78 -1.05
C PRO A 431 -0.91 -23.31 -0.59
N SER A 432 -1.88 -22.56 -1.10
CA SER A 432 -2.26 -21.26 -0.57
C SER A 432 -3.53 -21.40 0.27
N PHE A 433 -3.64 -20.61 1.34
CA PHE A 433 -4.83 -20.57 2.18
C PHE A 433 -5.55 -19.24 2.02
N ALA A 434 -6.88 -19.29 2.03
CA ALA A 434 -7.72 -18.11 2.05
C ALA A 434 -8.75 -18.20 3.16
N ARG A 435 -8.81 -17.17 3.99
CA ARG A 435 -9.85 -16.96 4.98
C ARG A 435 -10.96 -16.13 4.35
N VAL A 436 -12.16 -16.68 4.33
CA VAL A 436 -13.36 -16.04 3.77
C VAL A 436 -14.34 -15.81 4.90
N LEU A 437 -14.52 -14.54 5.27
CA LEU A 437 -15.43 -14.09 6.34
C LEU A 437 -16.61 -13.37 5.73
N SER A 438 -17.82 -13.66 6.20
CA SER A 438 -19.01 -12.89 5.83
C SER A 438 -19.25 -11.74 6.80
N ILE A 439 -19.59 -10.56 6.27
CA ILE A 439 -20.04 -9.42 7.10
C ILE A 439 -21.56 -9.30 7.15
N ALA A 440 -22.28 -10.25 6.55
CA ALA A 440 -23.73 -10.27 6.45
C ALA A 440 -24.30 -11.68 6.76
N ASP A 441 -25.53 -11.72 7.27
CA ASP A 441 -26.23 -12.96 7.57
C ASP A 441 -26.66 -13.69 6.29
N ALA A 442 -26.79 -15.02 6.37
CA ALA A 442 -27.27 -15.89 5.30
C ALA A 442 -26.57 -15.68 3.94
N ASN A 443 -25.27 -15.38 3.95
CA ASN A 443 -24.49 -15.10 2.76
C ASN A 443 -24.03 -16.41 2.09
N GLU A 444 -24.55 -16.72 0.90
CA GLU A 444 -24.10 -17.90 0.14
C GLU A 444 -22.80 -17.61 -0.60
N VAL A 445 -21.73 -18.30 -0.22
CA VAL A 445 -20.38 -18.21 -0.82
C VAL A 445 -20.12 -19.39 -1.73
N ARG A 446 -19.55 -19.08 -2.90
CA ARG A 446 -19.28 -19.99 -4.02
C ARG A 446 -17.84 -19.82 -4.49
N PHE A 447 -17.29 -20.90 -5.05
CA PHE A 447 -15.91 -20.99 -5.48
C PHE A 447 -15.84 -21.48 -6.93
N ASP A 448 -15.00 -20.86 -7.75
CA ASP A 448 -14.72 -21.27 -9.13
C ASP A 448 -13.19 -21.30 -9.39
N PRO A 449 -12.57 -22.46 -9.67
CA PRO A 449 -13.19 -23.79 -9.73
C PRO A 449 -13.75 -24.22 -8.35
N PRO A 450 -14.72 -25.16 -8.32
CA PRO A 450 -15.32 -25.60 -7.07
C PRO A 450 -14.33 -26.42 -6.24
N ILE A 451 -13.63 -25.77 -5.32
CA ILE A 451 -12.77 -26.42 -4.31
C ILE A 451 -13.59 -27.08 -3.18
N ARG A 452 -14.85 -26.66 -3.03
CA ARG A 452 -15.85 -27.23 -2.12
C ARG A 452 -17.27 -26.94 -2.58
N ALA A 453 -18.25 -27.59 -1.96
CA ALA A 453 -19.65 -27.23 -2.12
C ALA A 453 -19.92 -25.80 -1.59
N PRO A 454 -20.88 -25.06 -2.17
CA PRO A 454 -21.32 -23.77 -1.65
C PRO A 454 -21.64 -23.82 -0.16
N ILE A 455 -21.38 -22.72 0.52
CA ILE A 455 -21.61 -22.57 1.96
C ILE A 455 -22.41 -21.32 2.24
N THR A 456 -23.25 -21.39 3.26
CA THR A 456 -23.91 -20.21 3.81
C THR A 456 -23.19 -19.82 5.08
N LEU A 457 -22.80 -18.55 5.19
CA LEU A 457 -22.15 -17.97 6.36
C LEU A 457 -23.03 -16.85 6.91
N ASP A 458 -23.22 -16.82 8.22
CA ASP A 458 -23.81 -15.67 8.91
C ASP A 458 -22.76 -14.58 9.20
N ALA A 459 -23.19 -13.39 9.64
CA ALA A 459 -22.27 -12.29 9.89
C ALA A 459 -21.24 -12.66 10.98
N GLY A 460 -19.96 -12.47 10.67
CA GLY A 460 -18.84 -12.86 11.53
C GLY A 460 -18.43 -14.33 11.41
N GLU A 461 -19.22 -15.18 10.73
CA GLU A 461 -18.79 -16.54 10.41
C GLU A 461 -17.77 -16.52 9.26
N HIS A 462 -16.86 -17.48 9.32
CA HIS A 462 -15.77 -17.58 8.36
C HIS A 462 -15.41 -19.04 8.06
N VAL A 463 -14.72 -19.23 6.94
CA VAL A 463 -14.11 -20.50 6.57
C VAL A 463 -12.65 -20.27 6.17
N LEU A 464 -11.78 -21.20 6.52
CA LEU A 464 -10.44 -21.30 5.95
C LEU A 464 -10.49 -22.34 4.82
N VAL A 465 -10.15 -21.93 3.61
CA VAL A 465 -10.08 -22.81 2.44
C VAL A 465 -8.65 -22.94 1.95
N GLU A 466 -8.31 -24.14 1.50
CA GLU A 466 -7.04 -24.46 0.84
C GLU A 466 -7.27 -24.44 -0.68
N HIS A 467 -6.33 -23.87 -1.44
CA HIS A 467 -6.36 -23.91 -2.89
C HIS A 467 -4.94 -24.02 -3.48
N ASP A 468 -4.82 -24.73 -4.58
CA ASP A 468 -3.56 -25.00 -5.28
C ASP A 468 -3.52 -24.43 -6.71
N ALA A 469 -4.52 -23.64 -7.08
CA ALA A 469 -4.62 -22.90 -8.33
C ALA A 469 -5.34 -21.56 -8.09
N PRO A 470 -5.32 -20.62 -9.05
CA PRO A 470 -6.10 -19.39 -8.92
C PRO A 470 -7.60 -19.68 -8.75
N LEU A 471 -8.28 -18.81 -8.00
CA LEU A 471 -9.61 -19.06 -7.46
C LEU A 471 -10.47 -17.80 -7.53
N VAL A 472 -11.68 -17.90 -8.07
CA VAL A 472 -12.72 -16.88 -7.93
C VAL A 472 -13.60 -17.23 -6.74
N ILE A 473 -13.84 -16.23 -5.89
CA ILE A 473 -14.80 -16.31 -4.77
C ILE A 473 -15.94 -15.36 -5.10
N ASP A 474 -17.16 -15.87 -5.05
CA ASP A 474 -18.39 -15.14 -5.34
C ASP A 474 -19.41 -15.34 -4.22
N ALA A 475 -20.12 -14.29 -3.84
CA ALA A 475 -21.05 -14.31 -2.73
C ALA A 475 -22.26 -13.40 -2.96
N ASP A 476 -23.32 -13.62 -2.18
CA ASP A 476 -24.55 -12.80 -2.26
C ASP A 476 -24.42 -11.45 -1.55
N ALA A 477 -23.51 -11.37 -0.57
CA ALA A 477 -23.23 -10.18 0.22
C ALA A 477 -21.72 -10.02 0.44
N PRO A 478 -21.25 -8.85 0.92
CA PRO A 478 -19.82 -8.59 1.02
C PRO A 478 -19.08 -9.55 1.95
N LEU A 479 -17.80 -9.75 1.63
CA LEU A 479 -16.88 -10.61 2.36
C LEU A 479 -15.65 -9.82 2.79
N LEU A 480 -15.00 -10.26 3.86
CA LEU A 480 -13.60 -9.96 4.09
C LEU A 480 -12.79 -11.21 3.68
N VAL A 481 -11.90 -11.05 2.71
CA VAL A 481 -11.07 -12.14 2.20
C VAL A 481 -9.61 -11.84 2.47
N THR A 482 -8.93 -12.79 3.10
CA THR A 482 -7.52 -12.68 3.49
C THR A 482 -6.76 -13.90 3.00
N GLN A 483 -5.66 -13.72 2.28
CA GLN A 483 -4.75 -14.79 1.92
C GLN A 483 -3.71 -14.98 3.02
N LEU A 484 -3.40 -16.24 3.33
CA LEU A 484 -2.39 -16.64 4.28
C LEU A 484 -1.35 -17.49 3.55
N VAL A 485 -0.12 -17.01 3.54
CA VAL A 485 1.04 -17.70 2.97
C VAL A 485 1.51 -18.74 3.97
N VAL A 486 1.83 -19.94 3.49
CA VAL A 486 2.39 -21.01 4.34
C VAL A 486 3.87 -20.77 4.62
N GLY A 487 4.41 -21.40 5.66
CA GLY A 487 5.84 -21.31 5.96
C GLY A 487 6.72 -22.20 5.11
N MET A 488 8.01 -21.89 5.00
CA MET A 488 8.99 -22.64 4.20
C MET A 488 9.19 -24.08 4.68
N SER A 489 8.85 -24.37 5.94
CA SER A 489 8.89 -25.74 6.49
C SER A 489 7.52 -26.43 6.42
N PHE A 490 6.64 -25.99 5.51
CA PHE A 490 5.38 -26.69 5.20
C PHE A 490 5.65 -28.15 4.81
N ASP A 491 6.58 -28.37 3.87
CA ASP A 491 7.13 -29.69 3.58
C ASP A 491 8.44 -29.90 4.36
N LEU A 492 8.33 -30.68 5.44
CA LEU A 492 9.44 -30.98 6.35
C LEU A 492 10.55 -31.83 5.70
N GLU A 493 10.30 -32.42 4.53
CA GLU A 493 11.25 -33.31 3.84
C GLU A 493 12.15 -32.60 2.83
N ALA A 494 11.93 -31.30 2.58
CA ALA A 494 12.62 -30.58 1.52
C ALA A 494 13.39 -29.35 2.04
N PRO A 495 14.71 -29.46 2.25
CA PRO A 495 15.53 -28.36 2.76
C PRO A 495 15.80 -27.30 1.67
N GLY A 496 15.75 -26.01 2.05
CA GLY A 496 16.22 -24.90 1.21
C GLY A 496 15.16 -23.91 0.73
N ALA A 497 13.93 -23.99 1.23
CA ALA A 497 12.89 -23.02 0.91
C ALA A 497 13.09 -21.66 1.62
N GLU A 498 12.59 -20.59 1.02
CA GLU A 498 12.54 -19.24 1.59
C GLU A 498 11.09 -18.79 1.80
N GLY A 499 10.87 -17.99 2.84
CA GLY A 499 9.55 -17.46 3.19
C GLY A 499 8.92 -18.14 4.40
N ASP A 500 8.59 -17.37 5.44
CA ASP A 500 7.71 -17.82 6.53
C ASP A 500 6.30 -17.26 6.33
N PRO A 501 5.29 -17.62 7.14
CA PRO A 501 3.92 -17.17 6.91
C PRO A 501 3.79 -15.65 6.77
N ALA A 502 2.91 -15.19 5.88
CA ALA A 502 2.53 -13.79 5.73
C ALA A 502 1.03 -13.68 5.51
N MET A 503 0.47 -12.51 5.76
CA MET A 503 -0.95 -12.25 5.61
C MET A 503 -1.18 -11.09 4.66
N VAL A 504 -2.12 -11.24 3.74
CA VAL A 504 -2.50 -10.13 2.85
C VAL A 504 -4.00 -10.09 2.60
N LEU A 505 -4.58 -8.90 2.60
CA LEU A 505 -5.97 -8.73 2.21
C LEU A 505 -6.13 -8.92 0.70
N ALA A 506 -7.23 -9.54 0.27
CA ALA A 506 -7.61 -9.53 -1.14
C ALA A 506 -8.45 -8.29 -1.44
N ALA A 507 -8.16 -7.60 -2.54
CA ALA A 507 -8.98 -6.48 -3.00
C ALA A 507 -10.23 -7.01 -3.75
N PRO A 508 -11.45 -6.60 -3.38
CA PRO A 508 -12.63 -6.96 -4.16
C PRO A 508 -12.54 -6.34 -5.56
N ILE A 509 -13.13 -6.99 -6.56
CA ILE A 509 -13.05 -6.56 -7.98
C ILE A 509 -13.46 -5.09 -8.15
N ALA A 510 -14.45 -4.64 -7.39
CA ALA A 510 -14.95 -3.26 -7.46
C ALA A 510 -13.93 -2.18 -6.99
N GLN A 511 -12.83 -2.58 -6.33
CA GLN A 511 -11.79 -1.69 -5.83
C GLN A 511 -10.51 -1.70 -6.67
N TRP A 512 -10.49 -2.46 -7.77
CA TRP A 512 -9.34 -2.59 -8.68
C TRP A 512 -9.03 -1.28 -9.40
N ARG A 513 -7.76 -1.10 -9.79
CA ARG A 513 -7.27 0.15 -10.40
C ARG A 513 -6.46 -0.10 -11.65
N ARG A 514 -6.25 0.98 -12.41
CA ARG A 514 -5.44 0.97 -13.63
C ARG A 514 -4.00 1.40 -13.43
N GLU A 515 -3.70 2.07 -12.31
CA GLU A 515 -2.38 2.64 -12.07
C GLU A 515 -1.98 2.41 -10.62
N TYR A 516 -0.74 1.95 -10.46
CA TYR A 516 -0.07 1.71 -9.20
C TYR A 516 1.36 2.25 -9.26
N VAL A 517 1.79 2.88 -8.18
CA VAL A 517 3.19 3.21 -7.94
C VAL A 517 3.57 2.54 -6.63
N PHE A 518 4.67 1.80 -6.62
CA PHE A 518 5.07 1.06 -5.43
C PHE A 518 6.59 0.90 -5.39
N LEU A 519 7.09 0.44 -4.25
CA LEU A 519 8.48 0.05 -4.11
C LEU A 519 8.60 -1.43 -3.79
N VAL A 520 9.83 -1.89 -3.93
CA VAL A 520 10.27 -3.17 -3.41
C VAL A 520 11.43 -2.90 -2.47
N PRO A 521 11.39 -3.37 -1.21
CA PRO A 521 12.55 -3.26 -0.34
C PRO A 521 13.74 -3.99 -0.96
N GLY A 522 14.85 -3.29 -1.14
CA GLY A 522 16.12 -3.89 -1.57
C GLY A 522 16.72 -4.86 -0.55
N THR A 523 16.17 -4.92 0.67
CA THR A 523 16.64 -5.78 1.75
C THR A 523 16.33 -7.25 1.50
N TYR A 524 15.16 -7.59 0.93
CA TYR A 524 14.73 -8.98 0.72
C TYR A 524 15.48 -9.67 -0.42
N THR A 525 15.59 -11.01 -0.41
CA THR A 525 16.31 -11.77 -1.47
C THR A 525 15.51 -11.86 -2.77
N SER A 526 14.19 -11.77 -2.68
CA SER A 526 13.27 -11.82 -3.81
C SER A 526 12.03 -10.96 -3.56
N ALA A 527 11.40 -10.52 -4.64
CA ALA A 527 10.18 -9.74 -4.60
C ALA A 527 9.38 -9.96 -5.88
N TYR A 528 8.07 -9.92 -5.74
CA TYR A 528 7.12 -10.27 -6.79
C TYR A 528 5.91 -9.35 -6.76
N ALA A 529 5.37 -9.11 -7.95
CA ALA A 529 4.05 -8.53 -8.15
C ALA A 529 3.12 -9.61 -8.68
N SER A 530 2.09 -9.94 -7.91
CA SER A 530 0.96 -10.75 -8.38
C SER A 530 -0.13 -9.81 -8.89
N VAL A 531 -0.37 -9.85 -10.19
CA VAL A 531 -1.37 -9.04 -10.87
C VAL A 531 -2.53 -9.92 -11.27
N VAL A 532 -3.74 -9.50 -10.90
CA VAL A 532 -4.98 -10.16 -11.32
C VAL A 532 -5.74 -9.23 -12.23
N ALA A 533 -6.00 -9.67 -13.46
CA ALA A 533 -6.60 -8.84 -14.51
C ALA A 533 -7.76 -9.56 -15.21
N PRO A 534 -8.78 -8.84 -15.71
CA PRO A 534 -9.70 -9.41 -16.69
C PRO A 534 -8.94 -9.95 -17.90
N ALA A 535 -9.36 -11.09 -18.45
CA ALA A 535 -8.65 -11.71 -19.57
C ALA A 535 -8.55 -10.78 -20.78
N GLY A 536 -7.35 -10.68 -21.36
CA GLY A 536 -7.06 -9.79 -22.49
C GLY A 536 -6.73 -8.34 -22.11
N THR A 537 -6.64 -8.03 -20.81
CA THR A 537 -6.10 -6.76 -20.32
C THR A 537 -4.63 -6.65 -20.69
N THR A 538 -4.22 -5.50 -21.20
CA THR A 538 -2.79 -5.21 -21.38
C THR A 538 -2.28 -4.53 -20.11
N VAL A 539 -1.22 -5.09 -19.54
CA VAL A 539 -0.55 -4.56 -18.34
C VAL A 539 0.87 -4.16 -18.73
N TRP A 540 1.31 -3.00 -18.25
CA TRP A 540 2.66 -2.48 -18.40
C TRP A 540 3.32 -2.37 -17.03
N LEU A 541 4.56 -2.83 -16.91
CA LEU A 541 5.43 -2.64 -15.76
C LEU A 541 6.62 -1.79 -16.21
N ASP A 542 6.83 -0.66 -15.57
CA ASP A 542 7.90 0.30 -15.85
C ASP A 542 7.94 0.75 -17.33
N GLY A 543 6.75 0.88 -17.93
CA GLY A 543 6.55 1.30 -19.32
C GLY A 543 6.67 0.18 -20.36
N GLU A 544 7.03 -1.04 -19.96
CA GLU A 544 7.14 -2.19 -20.84
C GLU A 544 5.94 -3.14 -20.64
N PRO A 545 5.32 -3.66 -21.71
CA PRO A 545 4.21 -4.60 -21.58
C PRO A 545 4.69 -5.92 -20.95
N LEU A 546 3.83 -6.56 -20.15
CA LEU A 546 4.13 -7.88 -19.61
C LEU A 546 4.21 -8.92 -20.73
N GLU A 547 5.34 -9.65 -20.79
CA GLU A 547 5.60 -10.73 -21.75
C GLU A 547 5.66 -12.11 -21.05
N ASP A 548 4.68 -12.42 -20.20
CA ASP A 548 4.57 -13.69 -19.50
C ASP A 548 3.45 -14.59 -20.06
N THR A 549 3.31 -15.80 -19.50
CA THR A 549 2.18 -16.69 -19.79
C THR A 549 1.30 -16.74 -18.56
N PRO A 550 0.17 -16.00 -18.53
CA PRO A 550 -0.63 -15.91 -17.33
C PRO A 550 -1.32 -17.23 -17.02
N MET A 551 -1.53 -17.47 -15.73
CA MET A 551 -2.50 -18.48 -15.29
C MET A 551 -3.91 -17.97 -15.57
N ARG A 552 -4.84 -18.86 -15.89
CA ARG A 552 -6.23 -18.49 -16.19
C ARG A 552 -7.19 -19.10 -15.19
N VAL A 553 -8.15 -18.29 -14.74
CA VAL A 553 -9.28 -18.73 -13.94
C VAL A 553 -10.52 -17.97 -14.38
N SER A 554 -11.55 -18.70 -14.80
CA SER A 554 -12.78 -18.10 -15.33
C SER A 554 -12.47 -17.08 -16.45
N ASP A 555 -12.87 -15.82 -16.25
CA ASP A 555 -12.65 -14.70 -17.18
C ASP A 555 -11.44 -13.82 -16.78
N PHE A 556 -10.53 -14.35 -15.96
CA PHE A 556 -9.37 -13.62 -15.42
C PHE A 556 -8.05 -14.29 -15.78
N GLU A 557 -7.02 -13.44 -15.84
CA GLU A 557 -5.62 -13.78 -16.02
C GLU A 557 -4.83 -13.36 -14.79
N LEU A 558 -3.88 -14.18 -14.39
CA LEU A 558 -2.96 -13.92 -13.30
C LEU A 558 -1.53 -13.95 -13.79
N HIS A 559 -0.81 -12.89 -13.47
CA HIS A 559 0.58 -12.68 -13.79
C HIS A 559 1.38 -12.62 -12.48
N ASP A 560 2.36 -13.51 -12.32
CA ASP A 560 3.29 -13.47 -11.19
C ASP A 560 4.66 -13.05 -11.70
N ILE A 561 5.05 -11.82 -11.40
CA ILE A 561 6.17 -11.13 -12.03
C ILE A 561 7.27 -10.95 -11.01
N ALA A 562 8.48 -11.42 -11.30
CA ALA A 562 9.65 -11.10 -10.49
C ALA A 562 10.06 -9.64 -10.68
N LEU A 563 10.26 -8.91 -9.58
CA LEU A 563 10.57 -7.49 -9.59
C LEU A 563 12.08 -7.23 -9.50
N ASP A 564 12.54 -6.17 -10.17
CA ASP A 564 13.93 -5.71 -10.05
C ASP A 564 14.13 -4.94 -8.75
N ARG A 565 14.73 -5.61 -7.76
CA ARG A 565 15.06 -5.03 -6.45
C ARG A 565 16.11 -3.90 -6.51
N ALA A 566 16.77 -3.69 -7.65
CA ALA A 566 17.65 -2.54 -7.84
C ALA A 566 16.89 -1.26 -8.22
N ALA A 567 15.65 -1.38 -8.69
CA ALA A 567 14.79 -0.24 -8.94
C ALA A 567 14.28 0.34 -7.61
N ALA A 568 14.32 1.67 -7.48
CA ALA A 568 13.84 2.36 -6.29
C ALA A 568 12.30 2.47 -6.24
N VAL A 569 11.67 2.44 -7.42
CA VAL A 569 10.23 2.60 -7.64
C VAL A 569 9.84 1.78 -8.86
N HIS A 570 8.69 1.13 -8.80
CA HIS A 570 8.00 0.52 -9.93
C HIS A 570 6.68 1.23 -10.21
N GLN A 571 6.29 1.26 -11.48
CA GLN A 571 5.00 1.73 -11.93
C GLN A 571 4.29 0.63 -12.71
N LEU A 572 3.06 0.32 -12.32
CA LEU A 572 2.19 -0.59 -13.06
C LEU A 572 1.02 0.18 -13.63
N GLU A 573 0.82 0.04 -14.94
CA GLU A 573 -0.31 0.62 -15.68
C GLU A 573 -1.09 -0.50 -16.39
N ALA A 574 -2.40 -0.31 -16.56
CA ALA A 574 -3.26 -1.25 -17.27
C ALA A 574 -4.40 -0.54 -18.01
N ASP A 575 -4.84 -1.10 -19.15
CA ASP A 575 -5.94 -0.54 -19.94
C ASP A 575 -7.33 -0.82 -19.32
N HIS A 576 -7.40 -1.84 -18.46
CA HIS A 576 -8.53 -2.15 -17.60
C HIS A 576 -8.11 -2.24 -16.13
N PRO A 577 -9.02 -2.04 -15.16
CA PRO A 577 -8.69 -2.18 -13.75
C PRO A 577 -8.20 -3.60 -13.41
N VAL A 578 -7.13 -3.68 -12.61
CA VAL A 578 -6.49 -4.91 -12.13
C VAL A 578 -6.33 -4.84 -10.60
N ALA A 579 -6.10 -5.97 -9.94
CA ALA A 579 -5.58 -6.02 -8.57
C ALA A 579 -4.06 -6.23 -8.59
N LEU A 580 -3.39 -5.66 -7.60
CA LEU A 580 -1.96 -5.82 -7.38
C LEU A 580 -1.71 -6.23 -5.93
N THR A 581 -1.01 -7.35 -5.76
CA THR A 581 -0.46 -7.79 -4.48
C THR A 581 1.06 -7.86 -4.59
N LEU A 582 1.75 -7.25 -3.63
CA LEU A 582 3.21 -7.25 -3.55
C LEU A 582 3.63 -8.20 -2.46
N HIS A 583 4.61 -9.05 -2.75
CA HIS A 583 5.12 -10.00 -1.78
C HIS A 583 6.58 -10.32 -2.05
N GLY A 584 7.30 -10.75 -1.02
CA GLY A 584 8.71 -11.08 -1.15
C GLY A 584 9.17 -12.04 -0.08
N TYR A 585 10.31 -12.67 -0.35
CA TYR A 585 10.86 -13.72 0.50
C TYR A 585 12.31 -13.42 0.84
N ALA A 586 12.72 -13.88 2.00
CA ALA A 586 14.10 -13.98 2.43
C ALA A 586 14.24 -15.21 3.34
N PRO A 587 15.48 -15.62 3.69
CA PRO A 587 15.68 -16.68 4.65
C PRO A 587 14.91 -16.40 5.95
N TRP A 588 13.99 -17.31 6.31
CA TRP A 588 13.19 -17.29 7.55
C TRP A 588 12.21 -16.13 7.71
N THR A 589 11.71 -15.56 6.61
CA THR A 589 10.74 -14.45 6.66
C THR A 589 10.15 -14.14 5.28
N SER A 590 8.93 -13.62 5.25
CA SER A 590 8.31 -13.05 4.05
C SER A 590 7.55 -11.77 4.39
N TYR A 591 7.05 -11.09 3.38
CA TYR A 591 6.04 -10.04 3.54
C TYR A 591 5.01 -10.20 2.42
N ALA A 592 3.78 -9.75 2.68
CA ALA A 592 2.80 -9.56 1.64
C ALA A 592 1.88 -8.37 1.97
N HIS A 593 1.57 -7.52 0.99
CA HIS A 593 0.61 -6.44 1.18
C HIS A 593 -0.07 -6.07 -0.15
N LEU A 594 -1.21 -5.40 -0.07
CA LEU A 594 -1.86 -4.82 -1.25
C LEU A 594 -1.00 -3.72 -1.88
N GLY A 595 -0.92 -3.68 -3.20
CA GLY A 595 -0.27 -2.60 -3.94
C GLY A 595 -1.10 -1.31 -4.00
N GLY A 596 -2.41 -1.41 -3.75
CA GLY A 596 -3.34 -0.27 -3.76
C GLY A 596 -4.78 -0.65 -4.08
N LEU A 597 -5.71 0.29 -3.88
CA LEU A 597 -7.14 0.11 -4.17
C LEU A 597 -7.91 1.44 -4.16
N THR A 598 -9.15 1.48 -4.65
CA THR A 598 -9.97 2.71 -4.66
C THR A 598 -10.72 2.98 -3.34
N VAL A 599 -10.69 2.09 -2.36
CA VAL A 599 -11.37 2.16 -1.03
C VAL A 599 -12.76 2.84 -1.00
N ALA A 600 -13.52 2.77 -2.10
CA ALA A 600 -14.81 3.44 -2.19
C ALA A 600 -15.88 2.69 -1.38
N PRO A 601 -16.86 3.37 -0.78
CA PRO A 601 -18.01 2.70 -0.19
C PRO A 601 -18.77 1.89 -1.25
N LEU A 602 -18.81 0.58 -1.08
CA LEU A 602 -19.57 -0.39 -1.89
C LEU A 602 -20.89 -0.78 -1.23
N VAL A 603 -20.99 -0.63 0.09
CA VAL A 603 -22.20 -0.87 0.88
C VAL A 603 -22.46 0.27 1.87
N GLU A 604 -23.73 0.42 2.28
CA GLU A 604 -24.22 1.49 3.18
C GLU A 604 -23.86 1.29 4.65
#